data_AF-A0A943PHY0-F1
#
_entry.id   AF-A0A943PHY0-F1
#
_cell.length_a   1.000
_cell.length_b   1.000
_cell.length_c   1.000
_cell.angle_alpha   90.00
_cell.angle_beta   90.00
_cell.angle_gamma   90.00
#
_symmetry.space_group_name_H-M   'P 1'
#
loop_
_entity.id
_entity.type
_entity.pdbx_description
1 polymer ?
#
loop_
_entity_poly.entity_id
_entity_poly.type
_entity_poly.pdbx_seq_one_letter_code
_entity_poly.pdbx_strand_id
1 'polypeptide(L)' 'MDAQEVCQALGISKRCFQAHRNRGLIPCSHIGGKYFYREADIQKILEEGLIRNRK' A
#
# COMPACT_ATOMS: atom_id res chain seq x y z
N MET A 1 -5.77 -7.09 4.94
CA MET A 1 -5.67 -7.03 3.48
C MET A 1 -4.39 -7.70 3.02
N ASP A 2 -4.48 -8.47 1.94
CA ASP A 2 -3.31 -9.00 1.24
C ASP A 2 -2.68 -7.96 0.32
N ALA A 3 -1.41 -8.16 -0.09
CA ALA A 3 -0.72 -7.26 -1.01
C ALA A 3 -1.49 -7.05 -2.33
N GLN A 4 -2.25 -8.05 -2.77
CA GLN A 4 -3.08 -7.96 -3.97
C GLN A 4 -4.27 -7.02 -3.78
N GLU A 5 -4.98 -7.12 -2.66
CA GLU A 5 -6.09 -6.21 -2.35
C GLU A 5 -5.59 -4.77 -2.20
N VAL A 6 -4.43 -4.58 -1.57
CA VAL A 6 -3.82 -3.26 -1.45
C VAL A 6 -3.46 -2.68 -2.84
N CYS A 7 -2.91 -3.49 -3.74
CA CYS A 7 -2.64 -3.06 -5.12
C CYS A 7 -3.92 -2.62 -5.84
N GLN A 8 -5.02 -3.36 -5.66
CA GLN A 8 -6.32 -3.05 -6.25
C GLN A 8 -6.93 -1.77 -5.65
N ALA A 9 -6.93 -1.64 -4.32
CA ALA A 9 -7.43 -0.46 -3.63
C ALA A 9 -6.67 0.82 -4.01
N LEU A 10 -5.35 0.71 -4.16
CA LEU A 10 -4.50 1.82 -4.59
C LEU A 10 -4.51 2.06 -6.11
N GLY A 11 -5.07 1.13 -6.90
CA GLY A 11 -5.04 1.21 -8.36
C GLY A 11 -3.61 1.17 -8.95
N ILE A 12 -2.69 0.49 -8.29
CA ILE A 12 -1.27 0.42 -8.68
C ILE A 12 -0.84 -0.99 -9.08
N SER A 13 0.19 -1.07 -9.90
CA SER A 13 0.82 -2.35 -10.25
C SER A 13 1.66 -2.90 -9.09
N LYS A 14 1.92 -4.22 -9.10
CA LYS A 14 2.84 -4.88 -8.14
C LYS A 14 4.23 -4.21 -8.10
N ARG A 15 4.72 -3.71 -9.25
CA ARG A 15 5.99 -2.99 -9.35
C ARG A 15 5.95 -1.66 -8.58
N CYS A 16 4.88 -0.88 -8.75
CA CYS A 16 4.69 0.35 -7.98
C CYS A 16 4.54 0.03 -6.49
N PHE A 17 3.73 -0.96 -6.13
CA PHE A 17 3.54 -1.38 -4.74
C PHE A 17 4.87 -1.73 -4.05
N GLN A 18 5.74 -2.51 -4.70
CA GLN A 18 7.08 -2.82 -4.19
C GLN A 18 7.93 -1.56 -4.02
N ALA A 19 7.90 -0.63 -5.00
CA ALA A 19 8.64 0.63 -4.89
C ALA A 19 8.13 1.51 -3.74
N HIS A 20 6.81 1.62 -3.56
CA HIS A 20 6.22 2.37 -2.45
C HIS A 20 6.53 1.74 -1.10
N ARG A 21 6.49 0.40 -0.99
CA ARG A 21 6.91 -0.32 0.21
C ARG A 21 8.39 -0.10 0.53
N ASN A 22 9.28 -0.18 -0.48
CA ASN A 22 10.71 0.08 -0.31
C ASN A 22 10.99 1.53 0.09
N ARG A 23 10.15 2.47 -0.37
CA ARG A 23 10.20 3.89 0.02
C ARG A 23 9.54 4.16 1.38
N GLY A 24 8.90 3.19 2.02
CA GLY A 24 8.17 3.36 3.27
C GLY A 24 6.85 4.12 3.15
N LEU A 25 6.30 4.27 1.94
CA LEU A 25 5.05 4.99 1.67
C LEU A 25 3.80 4.19 2.02
N ILE A 26 3.89 2.86 2.04
CA ILE A 26 2.78 1.99 2.45
C ILE A 26 3.08 1.50 3.87
N PRO A 27 2.33 1.97 4.88
CA PRO A 27 2.44 1.45 6.23
C PRO A 27 2.09 -0.03 6.20
N CYS A 28 2.99 -0.85 6.73
CA CYS A 28 2.76 -2.27 6.92
C CYS A 28 3.15 -2.65 8.34
N SER A 29 2.30 -3.43 8.99
CA SER A 29 2.57 -3.99 10.30
C SER A 29 3.17 -5.37 10.12
N HIS A 30 4.35 -5.60 10.69
CA HIS A 30 4.96 -6.93 10.67
C HIS A 30 4.62 -7.62 12.00
N ILE A 31 3.65 -8.55 11.96
CA ILE A 31 3.19 -9.26 13.15
C ILE A 31 3.37 -10.75 12.89
N GLY A 32 4.18 -11.43 13.71
CA GLY A 32 4.38 -12.88 13.65
C GLY A 32 4.93 -13.38 12.31
N GLY A 33 5.82 -12.63 11.66
CA GLY A 33 6.43 -13.02 10.37
C GLY A 33 5.55 -12.79 9.14
N LYS A 34 4.36 -12.18 9.31
CA LYS A 34 3.47 -11.80 8.22
C LYS A 34 3.28 -10.29 8.16
N TYR A 35 3.20 -9.78 6.93
CA TYR A 35 2.90 -8.37 6.67
C TYR A 35 1.39 -8.18 6.64
N PHE A 36 0.90 -7.33 7.53
CA PHE A 36 -0.49 -6.92 7.60
C PHE A 36 -0.63 -5.47 7.13
N TYR A 37 -1.61 -5.25 6.28
CA TYR A 37 -2.01 -3.92 5.80
C TYR A 37 -3.40 -3.63 6.33
N ARG A 38 -3.55 -2.46 6.97
CA ARG A 38 -4.83 -1.98 7.49
C ARG A 38 -5.50 -1.11 6.43
N GLU A 39 -6.80 -1.29 6.25
CA GLU A 39 -7.59 -0.46 5.34
C GLU A 39 -7.49 1.03 5.69
N ALA A 40 -7.50 1.37 6.98
CA ALA A 40 -7.34 2.75 7.43
C ALA A 40 -6.03 3.40 6.93
N ASP A 41 -4.93 2.64 6.92
CA ASP A 41 -3.66 3.13 6.40
C ASP A 41 -3.73 3.33 4.88
N ILE A 42 -4.34 2.40 4.15
CA ILE A 42 -4.52 2.51 2.69
C ILE A 42 -5.40 3.69 2.33
N GLN A 43 -6.50 3.88 3.06
CA GLN A 43 -7.40 5.01 2.88
C GLN A 43 -6.70 6.34 3.17
N LYS A 44 -5.87 6.40 4.22
CA LYS A 44 -5.06 7.58 4.50
C LYS A 44 -4.07 7.91 3.38
N ILE A 45 -3.41 6.91 2.81
CA ILE A 45 -2.53 7.10 1.64
C ILE A 45 -3.29 7.67 0.44
N LEU A 46 -4.51 7.17 0.19
CA LEU A 46 -5.38 7.64 -0.88
C LEU A 46 -5.81 9.09 -0.64
N GLU A 47 -6.16 9.42 0.60
CA GLU A 47 -6.59 10.76 1.01
C GLU A 47 -5.44 11.77 1.00
N GLU A 48 -4.27 11.40 1.51
CA GLU A 48 -3.06 12.22 1.46
C GLU A 48 -2.46 12.29 0.04
N GLY A 49 -2.94 11.48 -0.90
CA GLY A 49 -2.48 11.47 -2.29
C GLY A 49 -1.01 11.02 -2.45
N LEU A 50 -0.47 10.31 -1.46
CA LEU A 50 0.92 9.82 -1.44
C LEU A 50 1.20 8.84 -2.60
N ILE A 51 0.16 8.15 -3.06
CA ILE A 51 0.19 7.23 -4.19
C ILE A 51 -0.81 7.71 -5.22
N ARG A 52 -0.38 8.67 -6.05
CA ARG A 52 -1.11 9.09 -7.24
C ARG A 52 -0.57 8.34 -8.45
N ASN A 53 -1.38 7.43 -9.00
CA ASN A 53 -1.12 6.89 -10.33
C ASN A 53 -1.41 8.03 -11.33
N ARG A 54 -0.35 8.74 -11.76
CA ARG A 54 -0.46 9.70 -12.86
C ARG A 54 -0.70 8.88 -14.12
N LYS A 55 -1.97 8.81 -14.52
CA LYS A 55 -2.38 8.35 -15.84
C LYS A 55 -1.74 9.23 -16.92
#